data_AF-A0A959B7V8-F1
#
_entry.id   AF-A0A959B7V8-F1
#
_cell.length_a   1.000
_cell.length_b   1.000
_cell.length_c   1.000
_cell.angle_alpha   90.00
_cell.angle_beta   90.00
_cell.angle_gamma   90.00
#
_symmetry.space_group_name_H-M   'P 1'
#
loop_
_entity.id
_entity.type
_entity.pdbx_description
1 polymer ?
#
loop_
_entity_poly.entity_id
_entity_poly.type
_entity_poly.pdbx_seq_one_letter_code
_entity_poly.pdbx_strand_id
1 'polypeptide(L)'
;MTTKISVPLSEVDEKFLKELKEKYPSHTRLDIQVVNLDDIPAFSEEDFWPILGLLDWNAETRNEVLTPAVEALAQHPTSHIYLFEDILAEKLYLLDTKAHARAAYPGDSFSEDGFLYVRAAVVAQGRDKYYEVLQNPAQINADEDFEPLLSLAALAFEHKTGSEFDYIAPISYETYTNEEGWK
;
A
#
# COMPACT_ATOMS: atom_id res chain seq x y z
N MET A 1 3.54 25.97 -5.48
CA MET A 1 3.53 24.54 -5.85
C MET A 1 2.12 24.04 -5.57
N THR A 2 1.55 23.25 -6.48
CA THR A 2 0.20 22.71 -6.33
C THR A 2 0.36 21.23 -6.03
N THR A 3 -0.22 20.76 -4.94
CA THR A 3 -0.26 19.34 -4.54
C THR A 3 -1.63 18.80 -4.92
N LYS A 4 -1.68 17.71 -5.68
CA LYS A 4 -2.91 17.12 -6.18
C LYS A 4 -3.29 15.95 -5.29
N ILE A 5 -4.15 16.18 -4.31
CA ILE A 5 -4.67 15.12 -3.44
C ILE A 5 -5.80 14.39 -4.16
N SER A 6 -5.67 13.07 -4.34
CA SER A 6 -6.74 12.19 -4.83
C SER A 6 -7.12 11.20 -3.73
N VAL A 7 -8.41 11.09 -3.40
CA VAL A 7 -8.94 10.21 -2.34
C VAL A 7 -10.37 9.80 -2.72
N PRO A 8 -10.84 8.57 -2.41
CA PRO A 8 -12.22 8.18 -2.62
C PRO A 8 -13.18 9.07 -1.81
N LEU A 9 -14.32 9.46 -2.40
CA LEU A 9 -15.27 10.35 -1.72
C LEU A 9 -15.86 9.76 -0.44
N SER A 10 -15.99 8.43 -0.35
CA SER A 10 -16.48 7.72 0.85
C SER A 10 -15.60 7.94 2.07
N GLU A 11 -14.32 8.27 1.86
CA GLU A 11 -13.28 8.37 2.89
C GLU A 11 -13.02 9.82 3.31
N VAL A 12 -13.70 10.78 2.68
CA VAL A 12 -13.64 12.19 3.08
C VAL A 12 -14.54 12.38 4.30
N ASP A 13 -14.02 12.01 5.46
CA ASP A 13 -14.67 12.14 6.76
C ASP A 13 -14.08 13.27 7.62
N GLU A 14 -14.57 13.43 8.85
CA GLU A 14 -14.07 14.46 9.76
C GLU A 14 -12.61 14.25 10.16
N LYS A 15 -12.14 12.98 10.24
CA LYS A 15 -10.78 12.63 10.64
C LYS A 15 -9.81 13.00 9.52
N PHE A 16 -10.09 12.59 8.29
CA PHE A 16 -9.32 12.95 7.11
C PHE A 16 -9.19 14.47 6.95
N LEU A 17 -10.30 15.21 7.10
CA LEU A 17 -10.28 16.67 7.02
C LEU A 17 -9.47 17.33 8.14
N LYS A 18 -9.37 16.68 9.31
CA LYS A 18 -8.54 17.15 10.42
C LYS A 18 -7.06 16.94 10.11
N GLU A 19 -6.67 15.75 9.66
CA GLU A 19 -5.29 15.43 9.28
C GLU A 19 -4.80 16.33 8.14
N LEU A 20 -5.67 16.61 7.15
CA LEU A 20 -5.35 17.53 6.06
C LEU A 20 -5.01 18.94 6.58
N LYS A 21 -5.75 19.44 7.58
CA LYS A 21 -5.50 20.76 8.19
C LYS A 21 -4.23 20.80 9.02
N GLU A 22 -3.84 19.68 9.62
CA GLU A 22 -2.60 19.58 10.40
C GLU A 22 -1.37 19.51 9.46
N LYS A 23 -1.50 18.81 8.34
CA LYS A 23 -0.44 18.62 7.34
C LYS A 23 -0.11 19.89 6.54
N TYR A 24 -1.13 20.68 6.17
CA TYR A 24 -0.93 21.84 5.29
C TYR A 24 -1.09 23.20 6.01
N PRO A 25 -0.24 24.20 5.71
CA PRO A 25 -0.33 25.52 6.33
C PRO A 25 -1.69 26.20 6.12
N SER A 26 -2.07 27.10 7.04
CA SER A 26 -3.37 27.82 7.01
C SER A 26 -3.63 28.68 5.78
N HIS A 27 -2.61 29.02 5.00
CA HIS A 27 -2.72 29.77 3.74
C HIS A 27 -2.80 28.86 2.51
N THR A 28 -2.96 27.55 2.69
CA THR A 28 -3.14 26.58 1.61
C THR A 28 -4.58 26.64 1.10
N ARG A 29 -4.74 26.71 -0.22
CA ARG A 29 -6.03 26.61 -0.90
C ARG A 29 -6.22 25.17 -1.36
N LEU A 30 -7.36 24.57 -0.99
CA LEU A 30 -7.78 23.26 -1.48
C LEU A 30 -8.69 23.44 -2.69
N ASP A 31 -8.27 22.93 -3.86
CA ASP A 31 -9.12 22.83 -5.04
C ASP A 31 -9.54 21.36 -5.22
N ILE A 32 -10.85 21.08 -5.05
CA ILE A 32 -11.40 19.71 -5.14
C ILE A 32 -11.91 19.47 -6.56
N GLN A 33 -11.39 18.43 -7.22
CA GLN A 33 -11.92 17.95 -8.48
C GLN A 33 -12.78 16.71 -8.24
N VAL A 34 -14.08 16.84 -8.45
CA VAL A 34 -15.01 15.68 -8.43
C VAL A 34 -15.00 15.04 -9.81
N VAL A 35 -14.51 13.81 -9.90
CA VAL A 35 -14.50 13.03 -11.15
C VAL A 35 -15.55 11.95 -11.04
N ASN A 36 -16.52 11.96 -11.96
CA ASN A 36 -17.42 10.82 -12.13
C ASN A 36 -16.63 9.74 -12.88
N LEU A 37 -16.48 8.57 -12.26
CA LEU A 37 -16.00 7.38 -12.96
C LEU A 37 -17.20 6.81 -13.71
N ASP A 38 -17.11 6.74 -15.04
CA ASP A 38 -18.22 6.35 -15.91
C ASP A 38 -18.71 4.90 -15.66
N ASP A 39 -17.91 4.09 -14.96
CA ASP A 39 -18.27 2.81 -14.34
C ASP A 39 -17.52 2.67 -13.00
N ILE A 40 -18.13 2.04 -11.98
CA ILE A 40 -17.41 1.65 -10.75
C ILE A 40 -16.26 0.76 -11.19
N PRO A 41 -14.98 1.15 -10.99
CA PRO A 41 -13.88 0.34 -11.45
C PRO A 41 -13.92 -1.00 -10.72
N ALA A 42 -14.09 -2.08 -11.48
CA ALA A 42 -13.95 -3.43 -10.96
C ALA A 42 -12.45 -3.76 -10.90
N PHE A 43 -11.79 -3.30 -9.85
CA PHE A 43 -10.52 -3.86 -9.41
C PHE A 43 -10.70 -4.39 -7.99
N SER A 44 -10.51 -5.69 -7.84
CA SER A 44 -10.77 -6.42 -6.60
C SER A 44 -9.49 -7.11 -6.12
N GLU A 45 -9.57 -7.72 -4.94
CA GLU A 45 -8.50 -8.57 -4.44
C GLU A 45 -8.15 -9.73 -5.41
N GLU A 46 -9.12 -10.24 -6.18
CA GLU A 46 -8.85 -11.28 -7.18
C GLU A 46 -7.98 -10.79 -8.34
N ASP A 47 -8.01 -9.48 -8.63
CA ASP A 47 -7.17 -8.83 -9.64
C ASP A 47 -5.80 -8.40 -9.08
N PHE A 48 -5.74 -8.09 -7.79
CA PHE A 48 -4.53 -7.70 -7.06
C PHE A 48 -3.45 -8.79 -7.06
N TRP A 49 -3.82 -10.02 -6.70
CA TRP A 49 -2.83 -11.11 -6.57
C TRP A 49 -2.13 -11.49 -7.88
N PRO A 50 -2.81 -11.57 -9.04
CA PRO A 50 -2.15 -11.77 -10.33
C PRO A 50 -1.10 -10.72 -10.66
N ILE A 51 -1.29 -9.45 -10.29
CA ILE A 51 -0.29 -8.39 -10.50
C ILE A 51 0.98 -8.70 -9.68
N LEU A 52 0.83 -9.09 -8.41
CA LEU A 52 1.98 -9.50 -7.58
C LEU A 52 2.63 -10.81 -8.06
N GLY A 53 1.85 -11.68 -8.71
CA GLY A 53 2.38 -12.90 -9.34
C GLY A 53 3.36 -12.64 -10.49
N LEU A 54 3.46 -11.40 -10.98
CA LEU A 54 4.40 -10.99 -12.03
C LEU A 54 5.76 -10.50 -11.49
N LEU A 55 5.95 -10.43 -10.17
CA LEU A 55 7.23 -10.03 -9.59
C LEU A 55 8.36 -10.98 -10.05
N ASP A 56 9.40 -10.42 -10.66
CA ASP A 56 10.54 -11.20 -11.17
C ASP A 56 11.63 -11.33 -10.11
N TRP A 57 11.50 -12.36 -9.27
CA TRP A 57 12.47 -12.66 -8.22
C TRP A 57 13.86 -13.08 -8.74
N ASN A 58 14.06 -13.21 -10.05
CA ASN A 58 15.37 -13.47 -10.67
C ASN A 58 16.05 -12.21 -11.22
N ALA A 59 15.43 -11.03 -11.06
CA ALA A 59 16.00 -9.77 -11.51
C ALA A 59 17.36 -9.46 -10.85
N GLU A 60 18.22 -8.70 -11.54
CA GLU A 60 19.57 -8.38 -11.06
C GLU A 60 19.52 -7.48 -9.81
N THR A 61 18.53 -6.59 -9.73
CA THR A 61 18.33 -5.69 -8.60
C THR A 61 16.93 -5.82 -8.01
N ARG A 62 16.80 -5.47 -6.71
CA ARG A 62 15.51 -5.52 -6.00
C ARG A 62 14.43 -4.61 -6.60
N ASN A 63 14.82 -3.51 -7.24
CA ASN A 63 13.87 -2.59 -7.88
C ASN A 63 13.35 -3.14 -9.22
N GLU A 64 14.19 -3.88 -9.95
CA GLU A 64 13.80 -4.50 -11.23
C GLU A 64 12.82 -5.68 -11.03
N VAL A 65 12.74 -6.26 -9.83
CA VAL A 65 11.73 -7.27 -9.47
C VAL A 65 10.32 -6.75 -9.75
N LEU A 66 10.07 -5.45 -9.58
CA LEU A 66 8.75 -4.84 -9.79
C LEU A 66 8.40 -4.64 -11.27
N THR A 67 9.38 -4.60 -12.16
CA THR A 67 9.21 -4.12 -13.55
C THR A 67 8.03 -4.79 -14.26
N PRO A 68 7.88 -6.13 -14.27
CA PRO A 68 6.77 -6.75 -14.99
C PRO A 68 5.40 -6.45 -14.35
N ALA A 69 5.33 -6.34 -13.03
CA ALA A 69 4.11 -5.98 -12.31
C ALA A 69 3.71 -4.51 -12.55
N VAL A 70 4.69 -3.61 -12.55
CA VAL A 70 4.52 -2.18 -12.87
C VAL A 70 4.00 -2.00 -14.29
N GLU A 71 4.63 -2.64 -15.26
CA GLU A 71 4.23 -2.57 -16.67
C GLU A 71 2.80 -3.10 -16.88
N ALA A 72 2.45 -4.21 -16.22
CA ALA A 72 1.12 -4.80 -16.29
C ALA A 72 0.06 -3.89 -15.66
N LEU A 73 0.29 -3.41 -14.43
CA LEU A 73 -0.65 -2.52 -13.74
C LEU A 73 -0.88 -1.22 -14.51
N ALA A 74 0.16 -0.67 -15.15
CA ALA A 74 0.06 0.55 -15.98
C ALA A 74 -0.84 0.40 -17.22
N GLN A 75 -1.09 -0.83 -17.70
CA GLN A 75 -2.03 -1.06 -18.81
C GLN A 75 -3.50 -0.88 -18.40
N HIS A 76 -3.83 -1.03 -17.12
CA HIS A 76 -5.20 -0.87 -16.61
C HIS A 76 -5.62 0.61 -16.49
N PRO A 77 -6.93 0.92 -16.37
CA PRO A 77 -7.38 2.28 -16.07
C PRO A 77 -6.70 2.85 -14.82
N THR A 78 -6.47 4.16 -14.78
CA THR A 78 -5.81 4.82 -13.63
C THR A 78 -6.52 4.54 -12.30
N SER A 79 -7.84 4.39 -12.31
CA SER A 79 -8.61 3.99 -11.14
C SER A 79 -8.21 2.64 -10.56
N HIS A 80 -7.73 1.70 -11.36
CA HIS A 80 -7.24 0.40 -10.88
C HIS A 80 -5.91 0.55 -10.15
N ILE A 81 -5.10 1.54 -10.50
CA ILE A 81 -3.84 1.82 -9.80
C ILE A 81 -4.13 2.36 -8.39
N TYR A 82 -5.12 3.25 -8.25
CA TYR A 82 -5.58 3.72 -6.93
C TYR A 82 -6.16 2.57 -6.10
N LEU A 83 -7.02 1.73 -6.69
CA LEU A 83 -7.59 0.57 -5.99
C LEU A 83 -6.54 -0.49 -5.64
N PHE A 84 -5.49 -0.65 -6.45
CA PHE A 84 -4.35 -1.50 -6.11
C PHE A 84 -3.64 -0.97 -4.86
N GLU A 85 -3.39 0.34 -4.78
CA GLU A 85 -2.79 0.98 -3.62
C GLU A 85 -3.67 0.83 -2.36
N ASP A 86 -4.99 0.99 -2.50
CA ASP A 86 -5.95 0.78 -1.41
C ASP A 86 -5.89 -0.66 -0.87
N ILE A 87 -5.88 -1.66 -1.77
CA ILE A 87 -5.80 -3.07 -1.38
C ILE A 87 -4.44 -3.36 -0.75
N LEU A 88 -3.33 -2.88 -1.33
CA LEU A 88 -2.01 -3.05 -0.74
C LEU A 88 -1.97 -2.51 0.70
N ALA A 89 -2.47 -1.29 0.90
CA ALA A 89 -2.54 -0.66 2.19
C ALA A 89 -3.37 -1.46 3.20
N GLU A 90 -4.55 -1.96 2.78
CA GLU A 90 -5.39 -2.82 3.59
C GLU A 90 -4.66 -4.12 4.00
N LYS A 91 -3.99 -4.79 3.07
CA LYS A 91 -3.27 -6.04 3.36
C LYS A 91 -2.15 -5.84 4.37
N LEU A 92 -1.38 -4.75 4.21
CA LEU A 92 -0.31 -4.38 5.14
C LEU A 92 -0.87 -4.02 6.52
N TYR A 93 -1.96 -3.25 6.57
CA TYR A 93 -2.64 -2.86 7.81
C TYR A 93 -3.15 -4.07 8.61
N LEU A 94 -3.71 -5.09 7.93
CA LEU A 94 -4.19 -6.30 8.61
C LEU A 94 -3.06 -7.13 9.23
N LEU A 95 -1.83 -7.02 8.72
CA LEU A 95 -0.64 -7.63 9.33
C LEU A 95 -0.01 -6.76 10.43
N ASP A 96 -0.42 -5.48 10.55
CA ASP A 96 0.05 -4.56 11.60
C ASP A 96 -0.55 -4.94 12.96
N THR A 97 0.04 -5.92 13.63
CA THR A 97 -0.45 -6.35 14.94
C THR A 97 0.71 -6.67 15.87
N LYS A 98 0.44 -6.58 17.17
CA LYS A 98 1.39 -6.97 18.21
C LYS A 98 1.85 -8.42 18.11
N ALA A 99 0.98 -9.31 17.65
CA ALA A 99 1.30 -10.73 17.51
C ALA A 99 2.32 -10.95 16.37
N HIS A 100 2.09 -10.34 15.22
CA HIS A 100 3.00 -10.39 14.07
C HIS A 100 4.33 -9.70 14.38
N ALA A 101 4.30 -8.52 15.01
CA ALA A 101 5.51 -7.81 15.39
C ALA A 101 6.37 -8.60 16.39
N ARG A 102 5.77 -9.23 17.41
CA ARG A 102 6.49 -10.08 18.37
C ARG A 102 7.04 -11.36 17.74
N ALA A 103 6.35 -11.91 16.75
CA ALA A 103 6.83 -13.09 16.03
C ALA A 103 8.04 -12.75 15.15
N ALA A 104 8.00 -11.62 14.45
CA ALA A 104 9.13 -11.12 13.66
C ALA A 104 10.29 -10.68 14.57
N TYR A 105 9.99 -9.95 15.63
CA TYR A 105 10.97 -9.35 16.53
C TYR A 105 10.67 -9.74 17.98
N PRO A 106 11.25 -10.85 18.48
CA PRO A 106 11.01 -11.33 19.85
C PRO A 106 11.65 -10.45 20.94
N GLY A 107 12.27 -9.32 20.59
CA GLY A 107 12.85 -8.36 21.52
C GLY A 107 11.88 -7.24 21.95
N ASP A 108 12.31 -6.41 22.90
CA ASP A 108 11.52 -5.30 23.43
C ASP A 108 11.45 -4.07 22.49
N SER A 109 12.27 -4.05 21.44
CA SER A 109 12.29 -3.00 20.44
C SER A 109 12.54 -3.55 19.04
N PHE A 110 11.94 -2.88 18.05
CA PHE A 110 12.12 -3.15 16.63
C PHE A 110 11.96 -1.85 15.84
N SER A 111 12.40 -1.85 14.58
CA SER A 111 12.20 -0.71 13.68
C SER A 111 10.79 -0.75 13.10
N GLU A 112 10.04 0.35 13.24
CA GLU A 112 8.70 0.50 12.66
C GLU A 112 8.71 0.31 11.13
N ASP A 113 9.67 0.94 10.45
CA ASP A 113 9.90 0.76 9.00
C ASP A 113 10.31 -0.68 8.68
N GLY A 114 11.23 -1.26 9.46
CA GLY A 114 11.65 -2.65 9.26
C GLY A 114 10.49 -3.63 9.33
N PHE A 115 9.58 -3.44 10.29
CA PHE A 115 8.37 -4.27 10.39
C PHE A 115 7.41 -4.05 9.21
N LEU A 116 7.26 -2.82 8.73
CA LEU A 116 6.51 -2.54 7.50
C LEU A 116 7.12 -3.29 6.30
N TYR A 117 8.44 -3.30 6.16
CA TYR A 117 9.10 -3.96 5.02
C TYR A 117 9.00 -5.49 5.09
N VAL A 118 9.00 -6.07 6.29
CA VAL A 118 8.71 -7.50 6.49
C VAL A 118 7.26 -7.82 6.12
N ARG A 119 6.29 -6.99 6.52
CA ARG A 119 4.88 -7.13 6.09
C ARG A 119 4.75 -7.02 4.57
N ALA A 120 5.51 -6.13 3.94
CA ALA A 120 5.56 -6.00 2.48
C ALA A 120 6.10 -7.27 1.81
N ALA A 121 7.13 -7.90 2.37
CA ALA A 121 7.62 -9.20 1.87
C ALA A 121 6.56 -10.29 1.93
N VAL A 122 5.78 -10.35 3.02
CA VAL A 122 4.68 -11.33 3.15
C VAL A 122 3.63 -11.14 2.05
N VAL A 123 3.24 -9.89 1.77
CA VAL A 123 2.28 -9.58 0.70
C VAL A 123 2.86 -9.93 -0.68
N ALA A 124 4.14 -9.59 -0.92
CA ALA A 124 4.84 -9.86 -2.18
C ALA A 124 4.96 -11.36 -2.51
N GLN A 125 5.02 -12.22 -1.49
CA GLN A 125 5.02 -13.69 -1.68
C GLN A 125 3.68 -14.24 -2.20
N GLY A 126 2.63 -13.40 -2.25
CA GLY A 126 1.36 -13.69 -2.86
C GLY A 126 0.31 -14.26 -1.90
N ARG A 127 -0.86 -14.53 -2.46
CA ARG A 127 -2.12 -14.82 -1.74
C ARG A 127 -1.98 -15.87 -0.65
N ASP A 128 -1.44 -17.04 -1.00
CA ASP A 128 -1.44 -18.19 -0.08
C ASP A 128 -0.53 -17.92 1.13
N LYS A 129 0.64 -17.32 0.88
CA LYS A 129 1.56 -16.94 1.95
C LYS A 129 0.97 -15.84 2.83
N TYR A 130 0.36 -14.83 2.21
CA TYR A 130 -0.31 -13.76 2.93
C TYR A 130 -1.33 -14.30 3.93
N TYR A 131 -2.25 -15.15 3.48
CA TYR A 131 -3.29 -15.70 4.37
C TYR A 131 -2.73 -16.70 5.38
N GLU A 132 -1.68 -17.46 5.05
CA GLU A 132 -0.98 -18.30 6.02
C GLU A 132 -0.46 -17.46 7.20
N VAL A 133 0.28 -16.38 6.90
CA VAL A 133 0.86 -15.51 7.92
C VAL A 133 -0.24 -14.77 8.68
N LEU A 134 -1.24 -14.22 7.98
CA LEU A 134 -2.36 -13.51 8.60
C LEU A 134 -3.06 -14.34 9.67
N GLN A 135 -3.24 -15.64 9.43
CA GLN A 135 -3.88 -16.56 10.38
C GLN A 135 -2.90 -17.11 11.43
N ASN A 136 -1.60 -17.13 11.14
CA ASN A 136 -0.57 -17.64 12.03
C ASN A 136 0.65 -16.70 12.05
N PRO A 137 0.68 -15.72 12.99
CA PRO A 137 1.78 -14.77 13.11
C PRO A 137 3.17 -15.40 13.19
N ALA A 138 3.28 -16.62 13.73
CA ALA A 138 4.56 -17.34 13.85
C ALA A 138 5.19 -17.75 12.50
N GLN A 139 4.45 -17.61 11.38
CA GLN A 139 4.96 -17.86 10.03
C GLN A 139 5.63 -16.65 9.38
N ILE A 140 5.62 -15.49 10.03
CA ILE A 140 6.33 -14.31 9.54
C ILE A 140 7.84 -14.53 9.65
N ASN A 141 8.58 -14.23 8.59
CA ASN A 141 10.04 -14.33 8.57
C ASN A 141 10.66 -12.93 8.61
N ALA A 142 11.33 -12.58 9.71
CA ALA A 142 11.92 -11.26 9.87
C ALA A 142 13.20 -11.02 9.04
N ASP A 143 13.80 -12.09 8.51
CA ASP A 143 14.95 -12.00 7.61
C ASP A 143 14.54 -11.66 6.17
N GLU A 144 13.24 -11.70 5.88
CA GLU A 144 12.68 -11.38 4.56
C GLU A 144 11.97 -10.02 4.59
N ASP A 145 12.54 -9.04 3.90
CA ASP A 145 11.94 -7.74 3.68
C ASP A 145 11.82 -7.41 2.18
N PHE A 146 10.82 -6.60 1.83
CA PHE A 146 10.62 -6.13 0.47
C PHE A 146 10.00 -4.73 0.40
N GLU A 147 10.77 -3.75 0.89
CA GLU A 147 10.47 -2.31 0.79
C GLU A 147 10.02 -1.83 -0.61
N PRO A 148 10.61 -2.30 -1.74
CA PRO A 148 10.23 -1.81 -3.06
C PRO A 148 8.73 -1.96 -3.39
N LEU A 149 8.04 -2.95 -2.81
CA LEU A 149 6.60 -3.15 -3.04
C LEU A 149 5.78 -1.88 -2.77
N LEU A 150 6.18 -1.09 -1.77
CA LEU A 150 5.49 0.15 -1.38
C LEU A 150 5.48 1.21 -2.49
N SER A 151 6.34 1.08 -3.49
CA SER A 151 6.41 2.00 -4.64
C SER A 151 5.70 1.50 -5.88
N LEU A 152 5.12 0.29 -5.89
CA LEU A 152 4.60 -0.35 -7.10
C LEU A 152 3.50 0.48 -7.78
N ALA A 153 2.49 0.94 -7.03
CA ALA A 153 1.42 1.76 -7.57
C ALA A 153 1.93 3.11 -8.10
N ALA A 154 2.85 3.74 -7.36
CA ALA A 154 3.46 4.99 -7.77
C ALA A 154 4.22 4.87 -9.09
N LEU A 155 5.05 3.82 -9.23
CA LEU A 155 5.79 3.52 -10.44
C LEU A 155 4.87 3.20 -11.62
N ALA A 156 3.79 2.44 -11.40
CA ALA A 156 2.81 2.14 -12.44
C ALA A 156 2.06 3.39 -12.92
N PHE A 157 1.71 4.29 -12.00
CA PHE A 157 1.07 5.56 -12.32
C PHE A 157 1.99 6.49 -13.10
N GLU A 158 3.23 6.64 -12.65
CA GLU A 158 4.24 7.45 -13.33
C GLU A 158 4.53 6.89 -14.73
N HIS A 159 4.71 5.57 -14.86
CA HIS A 159 4.89 4.91 -16.16
C HIS A 159 3.71 5.16 -17.11
N LYS A 160 2.47 5.14 -16.61
CA LYS A 160 1.26 5.37 -17.41
C LYS A 160 1.08 6.82 -17.83
N THR A 161 1.35 7.77 -16.93
CA THR A 161 0.89 9.16 -17.06
C THR A 161 2.02 10.17 -17.24
N GLY A 162 3.26 9.79 -16.95
CA GLY A 162 4.41 10.68 -16.85
C GLY A 162 4.31 11.70 -15.72
N SER A 163 3.40 11.50 -14.76
CA SER A 163 3.16 12.40 -13.62
C SER A 163 3.41 11.70 -12.29
N GLU A 164 3.75 12.47 -11.25
CA GLU A 164 3.90 11.95 -9.90
C GLU A 164 2.59 11.41 -9.33
N PHE A 165 2.68 10.33 -8.55
CA PHE A 165 1.56 9.70 -7.87
C PHE A 165 1.30 10.38 -6.52
N ASP A 166 0.45 11.40 -6.53
CA ASP A 166 0.01 12.11 -5.33
C ASP A 166 -1.34 11.54 -4.85
N TYR A 167 -1.29 10.31 -4.37
CA TYR A 167 -2.45 9.57 -3.85
C TYR A 167 -2.14 9.09 -2.43
N ILE A 168 -3.13 9.16 -1.56
CA ILE A 168 -3.04 8.66 -0.18
C ILE A 168 -4.15 7.63 -0.02
N ALA A 169 -3.77 6.39 0.29
CA ALA A 169 -4.73 5.33 0.57
C ALA A 169 -5.64 5.69 1.77
N PRO A 170 -6.90 5.25 1.79
CA PRO A 170 -7.83 5.49 2.90
C PRO A 170 -7.32 5.00 4.25
N ILE A 171 -6.60 3.88 4.24
CA ILE A 171 -6.00 3.27 5.43
C ILE A 171 -4.50 3.48 5.35
N SER A 172 -3.92 4.00 6.43
CA SER A 172 -2.47 4.06 6.57
C SER A 172 -1.92 2.68 6.91
N TYR A 173 -0.97 2.19 6.12
CA TYR A 173 -0.28 0.92 6.37
C TYR A 173 0.89 1.03 7.36
N GLU A 174 1.18 2.24 7.84
CA GLU A 174 2.28 2.51 8.77
C GLU A 174 2.14 1.68 10.05
N THR A 175 3.26 1.36 10.68
CA THR A 175 3.25 0.56 11.91
C THR A 175 2.51 1.30 13.02
N TYR A 176 1.73 0.57 13.82
CA TYR A 176 0.84 1.06 14.90
C TYR A 176 -0.48 1.72 14.46
N THR A 177 -0.78 1.82 13.17
CA THR A 177 -2.05 2.41 12.72
C THR A 177 -3.24 1.48 12.94
N ASN A 178 -3.02 0.17 13.00
CA ASN A 178 -4.05 -0.80 13.40
C ASN A 178 -4.17 -0.87 14.92
N GLU A 179 -4.70 0.21 15.52
CA GLU A 179 -4.79 0.37 16.98
C GLU A 179 -5.43 -0.85 17.67
N GLU A 180 -6.44 -1.49 17.07
CA GLU A 180 -7.05 -2.71 17.60
C GLU A 180 -6.08 -3.91 17.57
N GLY A 181 -5.30 -4.07 16.50
CA GLY A 181 -4.26 -5.10 16.38
C GLY A 181 -3.12 -4.96 17.40
N TRP A 182 -3.02 -3.82 18.06
CA TRP A 182 -1.98 -3.51 19.07
C TRP A 182 -2.46 -3.54 20.52
N LYS A 183 -3.76 -3.68 20.77
CA LYS A 183 -4.33 -3.87 22.11
C LYS A 183 -3.98 -5.25 22.68
#